data_AF-A0A2G1YMD0-F1
#
_entry.id   AF-A0A2G1YMD0-F1
#
_cell.length_a   1.000
_cell.length_b   1.000
_cell.length_c   1.000
_cell.angle_alpha   90.00
_cell.angle_beta   90.00
_cell.angle_gamma   90.00
#
_symmetry.space_group_name_H-M   'P 1'
#
loop_
_entity.id
_entity.type
_entity.pdbx_description
1 polymer ?
#
loop_
_entity_poly.entity_id
_entity_poly.type
_entity_poly.pdbx_seq_one_letter_code
_entity_poly.pdbx_strand_id
1 'polypeptide(L)'
;MICSYHPKLVQRMVDETPKTIVGLITLSLLLIWMFYDHVPIEMIVLWALAQSVFIYLRYLNAKVLRLHLKNNDIQKINEHIKYFLAFIIYSAFIWNIGALGGVYYSPANYEFVSITMIMGLISAGTMSLSPIFNVFLVYYFLMLTPQLFMMIKYGESPHIALLVLSFIYIPYIFMLSRSIYKNLLNT
;
A
#
# COMPACT_ATOMS: atom_id res chain seq x y z
N MET A 1 -2.18 13.35 -22.45
CA MET A 1 -0.82 13.78 -22.07
C MET A 1 -0.41 12.92 -20.87
N ILE A 2 0.38 11.87 -21.08
CA ILE A 2 0.81 10.98 -19.99
C ILE A 2 1.96 11.69 -19.30
N CYS A 3 1.82 12.02 -18.01
CA CYS A 3 2.86 12.65 -17.20
C CYS A 3 4.18 11.88 -17.38
N SER A 4 5.20 12.52 -17.98
CA SER A 4 6.54 11.94 -17.99
C SER A 4 7.09 12.02 -16.57
N TYR A 5 7.42 10.88 -15.97
CA TYR A 5 8.03 10.86 -14.65
C TYR A 5 9.52 11.16 -14.74
N HIS A 6 10.03 11.99 -13.84
CA HIS A 6 11.45 12.29 -13.79
C HIS A 6 12.23 11.00 -13.45
N PRO A 7 13.25 10.57 -14.23
CA PRO A 7 13.95 9.30 -14.04
C PRO A 7 14.50 9.10 -12.61
N LYS A 8 15.00 10.16 -11.97
CA LYS A 8 15.44 10.12 -10.56
C LYS A 8 14.36 9.63 -9.59
N LEU A 9 13.10 10.03 -9.79
CA LEU A 9 11.99 9.62 -8.93
C LEU A 9 11.69 8.14 -9.09
N VAL A 10 11.73 7.65 -10.33
CA VAL A 10 11.55 6.23 -10.65
C VAL A 10 12.67 5.40 -10.06
N GLN A 11 13.91 5.87 -10.20
CA GLN A 11 15.09 5.23 -9.58
C GLN A 11 14.92 5.11 -8.07
N ARG A 12 14.45 6.17 -7.39
CA ARG A 12 14.20 6.12 -5.94
C ARG A 12 13.17 5.06 -5.57
N MET A 13 12.07 4.95 -6.32
CA MET A 13 11.05 3.92 -6.09
C MET A 13 11.62 2.50 -6.29
N VAL A 14 12.46 2.30 -7.30
CA VAL A 14 13.16 1.02 -7.54
C VAL A 14 14.07 0.67 -6.37
N ASP A 15 14.81 1.64 -5.84
CA ASP A 15 15.78 1.42 -4.76
C ASP A 15 15.11 1.17 -3.39
N GLU A 16 13.90 1.67 -3.17
CA GLU A 16 13.11 1.38 -1.97
C GLU A 16 12.32 0.06 -2.06
N THR A 17 12.25 -0.56 -3.24
CA THR A 17 11.46 -1.79 -3.44
C THR A 17 11.93 -2.97 -2.56
N PRO A 18 13.23 -3.26 -2.39
CA PRO A 18 13.67 -4.36 -1.52
C PRO A 18 13.20 -4.20 -0.07
N LYS A 19 13.35 -3.00 0.50
CA LYS A 19 12.85 -2.70 1.86
C LYS A 19 11.34 -2.83 1.94
N THR A 20 10.63 -2.39 0.90
CA THR A 20 9.17 -2.53 0.82
C THR A 20 8.76 -4.00 0.81
N ILE A 21 9.45 -4.86 0.04
CA ILE A 21 9.17 -6.30 -0.02
C ILE A 21 9.38 -6.95 1.35
N VAL A 22 10.47 -6.61 2.05
CA VAL A 22 10.70 -7.11 3.43
C VAL A 22 9.55 -6.69 4.34
N GLY A 23 9.15 -5.42 4.32
CA GLY A 23 8.01 -4.94 5.10
C GLY A 23 6.70 -5.64 4.77
N LEU A 24 6.43 -5.91 3.49
CA LEU A 24 5.24 -6.64 3.04
C LEU A 24 5.25 -8.07 3.56
N ILE A 25 6.38 -8.79 3.47
CA ILE A 25 6.49 -10.16 3.98
C ILE A 25 6.28 -10.18 5.50
N THR A 26 6.94 -9.29 6.24
CA THR A 26 6.78 -9.19 7.70
C THR A 26 5.33 -8.95 8.09
N LEU A 27 4.66 -7.97 7.46
CA LEU A 27 3.26 -7.67 7.75
C LEU A 27 2.32 -8.81 7.32
N SER A 28 2.62 -9.52 6.24
CA SER A 28 1.86 -10.70 5.83
C SER A 28 1.96 -11.83 6.85
N LEU A 29 3.15 -12.09 7.40
CA LEU A 29 3.34 -13.08 8.45
C LEU A 29 2.60 -12.67 9.73
N LEU A 30 2.64 -11.39 10.10
CA LEU A 30 1.87 -10.88 11.24
C LEU A 30 0.36 -11.05 11.03
N LEU A 31 -0.15 -10.71 9.84
CA LEU A 31 -1.57 -10.90 9.52
C LEU A 31 -1.97 -12.38 9.66
N ILE A 32 -1.19 -13.30 9.07
CA ILE A 32 -1.47 -14.74 9.17
C ILE A 32 -1.47 -15.17 10.63
N TRP A 33 -0.42 -14.82 11.39
CA TRP A 33 -0.31 -15.18 12.81
C TRP A 33 -1.45 -14.62 13.66
N MET A 34 -1.94 -13.43 13.34
CA MET A 34 -3.05 -12.81 14.06
C MET A 34 -4.40 -13.47 13.78
N PHE A 35 -4.60 -13.96 12.57
CA PHE A 35 -5.92 -14.37 12.08
C PHE A 35 -6.06 -15.88 11.86
N TYR A 36 -5.00 -16.69 12.04
CA TYR A 36 -5.04 -18.12 11.72
C TYR A 36 -6.10 -18.92 12.50
N ASP A 37 -6.40 -18.51 13.75
CA ASP A 37 -7.42 -19.16 14.59
C ASP A 37 -8.84 -18.65 14.34
N HIS A 38 -8.99 -17.52 13.63
CA HIS A 38 -10.29 -16.84 13.47
C HIS A 38 -10.83 -16.92 12.04
N VAL A 39 -9.95 -16.77 11.04
CA VAL A 39 -10.34 -16.73 9.62
C VAL A 39 -10.17 -18.13 9.00
N PRO A 40 -11.12 -18.61 8.18
CA PRO A 40 -10.98 -19.89 7.48
C PRO A 40 -9.64 -20.00 6.73
N ILE A 41 -8.96 -21.13 6.92
CA ILE A 41 -7.60 -21.33 6.41
C ILE A 41 -7.51 -21.18 4.89
N GLU A 42 -8.57 -21.57 4.18
CA GLU A 42 -8.69 -21.43 2.73
C GLU A 42 -8.59 -19.97 2.30
N MET A 43 -9.22 -19.05 3.05
CA MET A 43 -9.16 -17.62 2.76
C MET A 43 -7.76 -17.07 3.03
N ILE A 44 -7.11 -17.49 4.11
CA ILE A 44 -5.74 -17.08 4.44
C ILE A 44 -4.76 -17.56 3.35
N VAL A 45 -4.89 -18.81 2.90
CA VAL A 45 -4.03 -19.39 1.86
C VAL A 45 -4.25 -18.65 0.54
N LEU A 46 -5.49 -18.44 0.11
CA LEU A 46 -5.80 -17.70 -1.11
C LEU A 46 -5.26 -16.27 -1.05
N TRP A 47 -5.42 -15.60 0.09
CA TRP A 47 -4.89 -14.27 0.32
C TRP A 47 -3.36 -14.24 0.25
N ALA A 48 -2.68 -15.19 0.92
CA ALA A 48 -1.23 -15.29 0.94
C ALA A 48 -0.65 -15.58 -0.45
N LEU A 49 -1.32 -16.43 -1.24
CA LEU A 49 -0.95 -16.68 -2.64
C LEU A 49 -1.09 -15.42 -3.49
N ALA A 50 -2.22 -14.71 -3.39
CA ALA A 50 -2.43 -13.44 -4.09
C ALA A 50 -1.37 -12.40 -3.71
N GLN A 51 -1.07 -12.30 -2.43
CA GLN A 51 -0.05 -11.39 -1.92
C GLN A 51 1.36 -11.75 -2.39
N SER A 52 1.67 -13.05 -2.47
CA SER A 52 2.93 -13.54 -3.02
C SER A 52 3.08 -13.19 -4.50
N VAL A 53 2.00 -13.31 -5.27
CA VAL A 53 1.95 -12.86 -6.68
C VAL A 53 2.23 -11.36 -6.77
N PHE A 54 1.61 -10.52 -5.93
CA PHE A 54 1.91 -9.08 -5.90
C PHE A 54 3.39 -8.80 -5.62
N ILE A 55 3.96 -9.42 -4.59
CA ILE A 55 5.36 -9.23 -4.19
C ILE A 55 6.29 -9.60 -5.36
N TYR A 56 6.02 -10.73 -6.02
CA TYR A 56 6.79 -11.19 -7.16
C TYR A 56 6.69 -10.23 -8.36
N LEU A 57 5.48 -9.79 -8.72
CA LEU A 57 5.27 -8.82 -9.80
C LEU A 57 5.96 -7.48 -9.52
N ARG A 58 5.90 -7.00 -8.27
CA ARG A 58 6.59 -5.79 -7.85
C ARG A 58 8.11 -5.92 -7.99
N TYR A 59 8.67 -7.05 -7.57
CA TYR A 59 10.10 -7.35 -7.72
C TYR A 59 10.53 -7.37 -9.19
N LEU A 60 9.81 -8.12 -10.03
CA LEU A 60 10.08 -8.18 -11.47
C LEU A 60 10.02 -6.80 -12.11
N ASN A 61 8.99 -6.02 -11.82
CA ASN A 61 8.84 -4.68 -12.36
C ASN A 61 9.99 -3.76 -11.96
N ALA A 62 10.43 -3.80 -10.69
CA ALA A 62 11.57 -3.01 -10.24
C ALA A 62 12.88 -3.43 -10.92
N LYS A 63 13.10 -4.74 -11.10
CA LYS A 63 14.26 -5.26 -11.82
C LYS A 63 14.29 -4.79 -13.28
N VAL A 64 13.16 -4.85 -13.98
CA VAL A 64 13.04 -4.42 -15.37
C VAL A 64 13.14 -2.89 -15.50
N LEU A 65 12.50 -2.13 -14.61
CA LEU A 65 12.65 -0.67 -14.55
C LEU A 65 14.10 -0.24 -14.37
N ARG A 66 14.87 -0.94 -13.53
CA ARG A 66 16.31 -0.65 -13.34
C ARG A 66 17.10 -0.78 -14.65
N LEU A 67 16.77 -1.76 -15.49
CA LEU A 67 17.41 -1.92 -16.80
C LEU A 67 17.04 -0.78 -17.75
N HIS A 68 15.76 -0.40 -17.82
CA HIS A 68 15.32 0.71 -18.68
C HIS A 68 15.85 2.07 -18.22
N LEU A 69 15.99 2.28 -16.90
CA LEU A 69 16.65 3.45 -16.32
C LEU A 69 18.12 3.55 -16.74
N LYS A 70 18.86 2.44 -16.69
CA LYS A 70 20.26 2.39 -17.17
C LYS A 70 20.38 2.72 -18.66
N ASN A 71 19.39 2.33 -19.45
CA ASN A 71 19.36 2.56 -20.89
C ASN A 71 18.72 3.90 -21.29
N ASN A 72 18.25 4.71 -20.33
CA ASN A 72 17.49 5.95 -20.56
C ASN A 72 16.28 5.77 -21.49
N ASP A 73 15.63 4.60 -21.46
CA ASP A 73 14.47 4.29 -22.29
C ASP A 73 13.19 4.86 -21.64
N ILE A 74 12.93 6.14 -21.90
CA ILE A 74 11.82 6.90 -21.31
C ILE A 74 10.46 6.29 -21.66
N GLN A 75 10.32 5.72 -22.86
CA GLN A 75 9.06 5.09 -23.26
C GLN A 75 8.77 3.86 -22.39
N LYS A 76 9.75 2.94 -22.27
CA LYS A 76 9.59 1.74 -21.44
C LYS A 76 9.45 2.06 -19.96
N ILE A 77 10.14 3.09 -19.46
CA ILE A 77 9.95 3.57 -18.08
C ILE A 77 8.49 3.95 -17.84
N ASN A 78 7.90 4.77 -18.73
CA ASN A 78 6.51 5.20 -18.58
C ASN A 78 5.50 4.03 -18.70
N GLU A 79 5.76 3.05 -19.58
CA GLU A 79 4.97 1.82 -19.68
C GLU A 79 5.00 1.02 -18.36
N HIS A 80 6.19 0.79 -17.81
CA HIS A 80 6.35 0.04 -16.57
C HIS A 80 5.82 0.77 -15.32
N ILE A 81 5.73 2.10 -15.33
CA ILE A 81 5.03 2.84 -14.26
C ILE A 81 3.52 2.59 -14.31
N LYS A 82 2.92 2.40 -15.49
CA LYS A 82 1.51 2.02 -15.59
C LYS A 82 1.28 0.61 -15.06
N TYR A 83 2.17 -0.34 -15.35
CA TYR A 83 2.12 -1.67 -14.74
C TYR A 83 2.28 -1.60 -13.23
N PHE A 84 3.22 -0.77 -12.75
CA PHE A 84 3.37 -0.53 -11.32
C PHE A 84 2.08 0.00 -10.67
N LEU A 85 1.41 0.98 -11.29
CA LEU A 85 0.11 1.47 -10.82
C LEU A 85 -0.92 0.34 -10.74
N ALA A 86 -1.03 -0.51 -11.76
CA ALA A 86 -1.95 -1.65 -11.74
C ALA A 86 -1.63 -2.63 -10.60
N PHE A 87 -0.35 -2.92 -10.34
CA PHE A 87 0.07 -3.77 -9.23
C PHE A 87 -0.24 -3.15 -7.87
N ILE A 88 -0.13 -1.83 -7.73
CA ILE A 88 -0.48 -1.11 -6.51
C ILE A 88 -1.98 -1.14 -6.24
N ILE A 89 -2.80 -0.97 -7.28
CA ILE A 89 -4.26 -1.13 -7.18
C ILE A 89 -4.60 -2.56 -6.72
N TYR A 90 -3.99 -3.56 -7.37
CA TYR A 90 -4.14 -4.97 -6.98
C TYR A 90 -3.76 -5.22 -5.51
N SER A 91 -2.63 -4.68 -5.05
CA SER A 91 -2.20 -4.79 -3.65
C SER A 91 -3.19 -4.14 -2.69
N ALA A 92 -3.74 -2.97 -3.03
CA ALA A 92 -4.73 -2.31 -2.19
C ALA A 92 -5.97 -3.18 -2.00
N PHE A 93 -6.42 -3.87 -3.05
CA PHE A 93 -7.53 -4.83 -2.93
C PHE A 93 -7.16 -6.04 -2.07
N ILE A 94 -5.99 -6.65 -2.27
CA ILE A 94 -5.54 -7.80 -1.46
C ILE A 94 -5.52 -7.43 0.01
N TRP A 95 -4.89 -6.31 0.38
CA TRP A 95 -4.81 -5.89 1.77
C TRP A 95 -6.18 -5.61 2.38
N ASN A 96 -7.08 -4.96 1.63
CA ASN A 96 -8.43 -4.74 2.12
C ASN A 96 -9.22 -6.05 2.26
N ILE A 97 -9.08 -7.01 1.35
CA ILE A 97 -9.71 -8.34 1.49
C ILE A 97 -9.20 -9.03 2.77
N GLY A 98 -7.90 -8.97 3.04
CA GLY A 98 -7.32 -9.53 4.26
C GLY A 98 -7.85 -8.84 5.52
N ALA A 99 -7.85 -7.51 5.55
CA ALA A 99 -8.34 -6.72 6.68
C ALA A 99 -9.84 -6.92 6.93
N LEU A 100 -10.67 -6.91 5.87
CA LEU A 100 -12.11 -7.13 5.95
C LEU A 100 -12.45 -8.58 6.33
N GLY A 101 -11.70 -9.57 5.83
CA GLY A 101 -11.81 -10.96 6.26
C GLY A 101 -11.52 -11.09 7.75
N GLY A 102 -10.44 -10.47 8.23
CA GLY A 102 -10.13 -10.40 9.65
C GLY A 102 -11.27 -9.82 10.48
N VAL A 103 -11.83 -8.69 10.08
CA VAL A 103 -12.98 -8.07 10.77
C VAL A 103 -14.22 -8.96 10.73
N TYR A 104 -14.52 -9.60 9.60
CA TYR A 104 -15.75 -10.36 9.43
C TYR A 104 -15.78 -11.63 10.29
N TYR A 105 -14.64 -12.33 10.41
CA TYR A 105 -14.57 -13.62 11.11
C TYR A 105 -14.06 -13.52 12.56
N SER A 106 -13.40 -12.42 12.95
CA SER A 106 -12.77 -12.30 14.26
C SER A 106 -13.61 -11.49 15.24
N PRO A 107 -13.36 -11.60 16.56
CA PRO A 107 -14.02 -10.76 17.55
C PRO A 107 -13.73 -9.26 17.34
N ALA A 108 -14.63 -8.41 17.84
CA ALA A 108 -14.64 -6.96 17.58
C ALA A 108 -13.32 -6.22 17.88
N ASN A 109 -12.49 -6.73 18.80
CA ASN A 109 -11.19 -6.13 19.11
C ASN A 109 -10.18 -6.23 17.94
N TYR A 110 -10.32 -7.20 17.05
CA TYR A 110 -9.44 -7.36 15.88
C TYR A 110 -9.69 -6.32 14.79
N GLU A 111 -10.86 -5.68 14.79
CA GLU A 111 -11.18 -4.58 13.88
C GLU A 111 -10.19 -3.42 14.01
N PHE A 112 -9.86 -3.05 15.26
CA PHE A 112 -8.90 -2.01 15.56
C PHE A 112 -7.48 -2.38 15.12
N VAL A 113 -7.14 -3.67 15.19
CA VAL A 113 -5.82 -4.10 14.73
C VAL A 113 -5.74 -4.08 13.21
N SER A 114 -6.78 -4.52 12.51
CA SER A 114 -6.89 -4.39 11.05
C SER A 114 -6.75 -2.93 10.59
N ILE A 115 -7.44 -2.00 11.24
CA ILE A 115 -7.34 -0.56 10.95
C ILE A 115 -5.91 -0.07 11.19
N THR A 116 -5.33 -0.38 12.34
CA THR A 116 -3.97 0.05 12.71
C THR A 116 -2.93 -0.47 11.72
N MET A 117 -3.07 -1.72 11.27
CA MET A 117 -2.20 -2.32 10.27
C MET A 117 -2.32 -1.62 8.91
N ILE A 118 -3.53 -1.27 8.47
CA ILE A 118 -3.74 -0.51 7.23
C ILE A 118 -3.14 0.89 7.33
N MET A 119 -3.31 1.59 8.46
CA MET A 119 -2.64 2.87 8.69
C MET A 119 -1.11 2.73 8.66
N GLY A 120 -0.55 1.68 9.27
CA GLY A 120 0.88 1.37 9.21
C GLY A 120 1.37 1.12 7.79
N LEU A 121 0.61 0.35 6.99
CA LEU A 121 0.89 0.09 5.57
C LEU A 121 0.85 1.36 4.72
N ILE A 122 -0.11 2.26 4.99
CA ILE A 122 -0.18 3.55 4.32
C ILE A 122 1.05 4.39 4.65
N SER A 123 1.40 4.51 5.93
CA SER A 123 2.55 5.30 6.40
C SER A 123 3.88 4.74 5.89
N ALA A 124 4.06 3.41 5.87
CA ALA A 124 5.23 2.79 5.27
C ALA A 124 5.26 2.98 3.74
N GLY A 125 4.09 2.89 3.10
CA GLY A 125 3.91 3.14 1.67
C GLY A 125 4.28 4.56 1.25
N THR A 126 4.10 5.56 2.12
CA THR A 126 4.49 6.95 1.88
C THR A 126 5.96 7.04 1.45
N MET A 127 6.89 6.34 2.08
CA MET A 127 8.31 6.42 1.71
C MET A 127 8.60 5.80 0.33
N SER A 128 7.96 4.67 -0.01
CA SER A 128 8.25 3.94 -1.25
C SER A 128 7.50 4.46 -2.47
N LEU A 129 6.32 5.06 -2.27
CA LEU A 129 5.41 5.46 -3.35
C LEU A 129 5.38 6.96 -3.61
N SER A 130 5.74 7.80 -2.63
CA SER A 130 5.76 9.27 -2.82
C SER A 130 6.60 9.75 -4.01
N PRO A 131 7.71 9.09 -4.43
CA PRO A 131 8.40 9.49 -5.65
C PRO A 131 7.48 9.49 -6.89
N ILE A 132 6.49 8.61 -6.92
CA ILE A 132 5.47 8.53 -7.97
C ILE A 132 4.14 8.98 -7.36
N PHE A 133 4.03 10.27 -7.05
CA PHE A 133 2.96 10.84 -6.21
C PHE A 133 1.55 10.44 -6.63
N ASN A 134 1.25 10.39 -7.93
CA ASN A 134 -0.07 9.96 -8.43
C ASN A 134 -0.38 8.50 -8.06
N VAL A 135 0.62 7.61 -8.10
CA VAL A 135 0.46 6.20 -7.69
C VAL A 135 0.26 6.12 -6.17
N PHE A 136 0.98 6.94 -5.40
CA PHE A 136 0.75 7.05 -3.96
C PHE A 136 -0.68 7.48 -3.64
N LEU A 137 -1.22 8.51 -4.31
CA LEU A 137 -2.59 8.97 -4.06
C LEU A 137 -3.62 7.87 -4.32
N VAL A 138 -3.48 7.13 -5.43
CA VAL A 138 -4.38 6.02 -5.74
C VAL A 138 -4.31 4.94 -4.65
N TYR A 139 -3.10 4.53 -4.26
CA TYR A 139 -2.90 3.59 -3.16
C TYR A 139 -3.55 4.07 -1.86
N TYR A 140 -3.25 5.32 -1.50
CA TYR A 140 -3.69 5.97 -0.27
C TYR A 140 -5.21 5.95 -0.14
N PHE A 141 -5.93 6.43 -1.16
CA PHE A 141 -7.39 6.47 -1.13
C PHE A 141 -8.02 5.08 -1.21
N LEU A 142 -7.46 4.15 -2.00
CA LEU A 142 -7.98 2.78 -2.07
C LEU A 142 -7.81 2.02 -0.76
N MET A 143 -6.70 2.23 -0.05
CA MET A 143 -6.46 1.62 1.26
C MET A 143 -7.34 2.24 2.34
N LEU A 144 -7.54 3.55 2.30
CA LEU A 144 -8.25 4.28 3.34
C LEU A 144 -9.78 4.13 3.26
N THR A 145 -10.35 4.14 2.05
CA THR A 145 -11.81 4.22 1.86
C THR A 145 -12.58 3.09 2.55
N PRO A 146 -12.18 1.81 2.41
CA PRO A 146 -12.87 0.72 3.10
C PRO A 146 -12.79 0.85 4.62
N GLN A 147 -11.68 1.38 5.16
CA GLN A 147 -11.53 1.56 6.61
C GLN A 147 -12.47 2.62 7.16
N LEU A 148 -12.61 3.76 6.46
CA LEU A 148 -13.57 4.81 6.85
C LEU A 148 -15.01 4.28 6.81
N PHE A 149 -15.34 3.48 5.81
CA PHE A 149 -16.65 2.83 5.71
C PHE A 149 -16.91 1.90 6.91
N MET A 150 -15.92 1.09 7.29
CA MET A 150 -16.04 0.19 8.45
C MET A 150 -16.22 0.97 9.75
N MET A 151 -15.46 2.04 9.98
CA MET A 151 -15.62 2.89 11.17
C MET A 151 -17.03 3.48 11.28
N ILE A 152 -17.61 3.94 10.16
CA ILE A 152 -18.97 4.48 10.12
C ILE A 152 -20.00 3.37 10.36
N LYS A 153 -19.79 2.17 9.79
CA LYS A 153 -20.75 1.06 9.87
C LYS A 153 -20.90 0.53 11.30
N TYR A 154 -19.81 0.31 12.03
CA TYR A 154 -19.88 -0.20 13.41
C TYR A 154 -20.25 0.89 14.40
N GLY A 155 -19.71 2.10 14.22
CA GLY A 155 -20.20 3.30 14.90
C GLY A 155 -20.11 3.31 16.43
N GLU A 156 -19.41 2.36 17.06
CA GLU A 156 -19.20 2.39 18.50
C GLU A 156 -18.21 3.50 18.89
N SER A 157 -18.18 3.86 20.17
CA SER A 157 -17.34 4.98 20.65
C SER A 157 -15.86 4.89 20.21
N PRO A 158 -15.20 3.72 20.22
CA PRO A 158 -13.82 3.61 19.75
C PRO A 158 -13.68 3.81 18.23
N HIS A 159 -14.65 3.35 17.42
CA HIS A 159 -14.64 3.56 15.97
C HIS A 159 -14.83 5.03 15.61
N ILE A 160 -15.73 5.73 16.32
CA ILE A 160 -15.93 7.17 16.16
C ILE A 160 -14.65 7.93 16.52
N ALA A 161 -13.95 7.54 17.59
CA ALA A 161 -12.68 8.15 17.97
C ALA A 161 -11.62 8.02 16.86
N LEU A 162 -11.49 6.84 16.24
CA LEU A 162 -10.58 6.62 15.10
C LEU A 162 -11.00 7.39 13.84
N LEU A 163 -12.30 7.52 13.59
CA LEU A 163 -12.82 8.33 12.50
C LEU A 163 -12.45 9.81 12.68
N VAL A 164 -12.59 10.33 13.90
CA VAL A 164 -12.18 11.70 14.23
C VAL A 164 -10.66 11.88 14.05
N LEU A 165 -9.85 10.94 14.53
CA LEU A 165 -8.40 10.95 14.33
C LEU A 165 -8.02 10.88 12.85
N SER A 166 -8.82 10.21 12.02
CA SER A 166 -8.59 10.13 10.58
C SER A 166 -8.64 11.52 9.92
N PHE A 167 -9.45 12.47 10.41
CA PHE A 167 -9.44 13.85 9.91
C PHE A 167 -8.11 14.58 10.13
N ILE A 168 -7.31 14.17 11.11
CA ILE A 168 -5.97 14.71 11.35
C ILE A 168 -4.93 13.90 10.55
N TYR A 169 -5.02 12.57 10.60
CA TYR A 169 -4.10 11.66 9.92
C TYR A 169 -4.08 11.89 8.40
N ILE A 170 -5.26 12.06 7.79
CA ILE A 170 -5.40 12.19 6.35
C ILE A 170 -4.63 13.38 5.75
N PRO A 171 -4.89 14.62 6.19
CA PRO A 171 -4.16 15.77 5.67
C PRO A 171 -2.67 15.67 6.01
N TYR A 172 -2.30 15.13 7.18
CA TYR A 172 -0.90 15.01 7.57
C TYR A 172 -0.11 14.09 6.63
N ILE A 173 -0.61 12.90 6.34
CA ILE A 173 0.04 11.96 5.42
C ILE A 173 0.07 12.51 3.99
N PHE A 174 -0.98 13.21 3.56
CA PHE A 174 -0.99 13.89 2.27
C PHE A 174 0.08 15.00 2.20
N MET A 175 0.21 15.82 3.24
CA MET A 175 1.24 16.86 3.32
C MET A 175 2.65 16.28 3.35
N LEU A 176 2.86 15.20 4.11
CA LEU A 176 4.14 14.51 4.22
C LEU A 176 4.57 13.92 2.88
N SER A 177 3.70 13.16 2.22
CA SER A 177 3.98 12.57 0.90
C SER A 177 4.29 13.63 -0.16
N ARG A 178 3.53 14.74 -0.16
CA ARG A 178 3.78 15.87 -1.07
C ARG A 178 5.11 16.56 -0.76
N SER A 179 5.48 16.69 0.52
CA SER A 179 6.77 17.24 0.94
C SER A 179 7.92 16.36 0.46
N ILE A 180 7.83 15.04 0.65
CA ILE A 180 8.83 14.08 0.16
C ILE A 180 8.99 14.17 -1.36
N TYR A 181 7.87 14.18 -2.10
CA TYR A 181 7.89 14.31 -3.56
C TYR A 181 8.63 15.59 -4.01
N LYS A 182 8.31 16.75 -3.41
CA LYS A 182 8.97 18.02 -3.73
C LYS A 182 10.46 18.01 -3.39
N ASN A 183 10.83 17.46 -2.23
CA ASN A 183 12.23 17.39 -1.81
C ASN A 183 13.06 16.55 -2.79
N LEU A 184 12.51 15.42 -3.25
CA LEU A 184 13.18 14.56 -4.23
C LEU A 184 13.35 15.20 -5.62
N LEU A 185 12.48 16.14 -6.00
CA LEU A 185 12.63 16.90 -7.24
C LEU A 185 13.72 17.98 -7.15
N ASN A 186 13.96 18.51 -5.95
CA ASN A 186 14.91 19.61 -5.71
C ASN A 186 16.35 19.12 -5.45
N THR A 187 16.56 17.80 -5.32
CA THR A 187 17.87 17.11 -5.22
C THR A 187 18.30 16.45 -6.53
#